data_AF-X1TG69-F1
#
_entry.id   AF-X1TG69-F1
#
_cell.length_a   1.000
_cell.length_b   1.000
_cell.length_c   1.000
_cell.angle_alpha   90.00
_cell.angle_beta   90.00
_cell.angle_gamma   90.00
#
_symmetry.space_group_name_H-M   'P 1'
#
loop_
_entity.id
_entity.type
_entity.pdbx_description
1 polymer ?
#
loop_
_entity_poly.entity_id
_entity_poly.type
_entity_poly.pdbx_seq_one_letter_code
_entity_poly.pdbx_strand_id
1 'polypeptide(L)'
;AAIAPICGGGSPWQAYRLASMPVWVFHGAKDPVVPIEKSEEMVKALKKVNENVKFTVYPEATHDSWTETYDNPELYKWFLNYRKPQ
;
A
#
# COMPACT_ATOMS: atom_id res chain seq x y z
N ALA A 1 8.41 2.02 -12.23
CA ALA A 1 6.98 1.97 -11.88
C ALA A 1 6.88 1.63 -10.40
N ALA A 2 5.75 1.95 -9.80
CA ALA A 2 5.42 1.65 -8.41
C ALA A 2 3.89 1.42 -8.31
N ILE A 3 3.42 0.88 -7.18
CA ILE A 3 1.99 0.66 -6.92
C ILE A 3 1.57 1.26 -5.58
N ALA A 4 0.30 1.67 -5.46
CA ALA A 4 -0.31 2.07 -4.19
C ALA A 4 -1.64 1.34 -3.95
N PRO A 5 -1.63 0.15 -3.34
CA PRO A 5 -2.85 -0.52 -2.91
C PRO A 5 -3.52 0.26 -1.77
N ILE A 6 -4.83 0.45 -1.85
CA ILE A 6 -5.64 1.18 -0.86
C ILE A 6 -6.77 0.26 -0.40
N CYS A 7 -6.95 0.12 0.93
CA CYS A 7 -8.01 -0.63 1.62
C CYS A 7 -8.40 -1.98 0.97
N GLY A 8 -7.38 -2.79 0.67
CA GLY A 8 -7.55 -4.10 0.04
C GLY A 8 -6.87 -5.21 0.81
N GLY A 9 -6.75 -6.35 0.14
CA GLY A 9 -6.01 -7.51 0.61
C GLY A 9 -5.25 -8.18 -0.53
N GLY A 10 -4.63 -9.30 -0.24
CA GLY A 10 -3.90 -10.09 -1.22
C GLY A 10 -3.51 -11.45 -0.64
N SER A 11 -2.63 -12.14 -1.36
CA SER A 11 -2.07 -13.42 -0.92
C SER A 11 -0.65 -13.21 -0.41
N PRO A 12 -0.39 -13.21 0.91
CA PRO A 12 0.94 -12.94 1.47
C PRO A 12 2.04 -13.87 0.94
N TRP A 13 1.70 -15.13 0.61
CA TRP A 13 2.64 -16.09 0.02
C TRP A 13 3.09 -15.72 -1.40
N GLN A 14 2.39 -14.80 -2.08
CA GLN A 14 2.77 -14.27 -3.39
C GLN A 14 3.55 -12.95 -3.31
N ALA A 15 3.87 -12.45 -2.11
CA ALA A 15 4.57 -11.17 -1.94
C ALA A 15 5.93 -11.11 -2.68
N TYR A 16 6.61 -12.26 -2.85
CA TYR A 16 7.87 -12.34 -3.61
C TYR A 16 7.75 -11.83 -5.05
N ARG A 17 6.56 -11.88 -5.65
CA ARG A 17 6.31 -11.37 -7.01
C ARG A 17 6.43 -9.85 -7.11
N LEU A 18 6.41 -9.16 -5.96
CA LEU A 18 6.53 -7.72 -5.83
C LEU A 18 7.88 -7.32 -5.21
N ALA A 19 8.86 -8.21 -5.14
CA ALA A 19 10.16 -7.96 -4.50
C ALA A 19 10.88 -6.71 -5.04
N SER A 20 10.79 -6.44 -6.34
CA SER A 20 11.44 -5.30 -7.01
C SER A 20 10.50 -4.13 -7.32
N MET A 21 9.22 -4.22 -6.92
CA MET A 21 8.24 -3.18 -7.19
C MET A 21 8.09 -2.29 -5.94
N PRO A 22 8.41 -1.00 -5.98
CA PRO A 22 8.07 -0.09 -4.88
C PRO A 22 6.57 -0.14 -4.57
N VAL A 23 6.22 -0.31 -3.29
CA VAL A 23 4.83 -0.42 -2.83
C VAL A 23 4.57 0.60 -1.72
N TRP A 24 3.51 1.40 -1.85
CA TRP A 24 3.01 2.23 -0.75
C TRP A 24 1.56 1.85 -0.43
N VAL A 25 1.37 1.12 0.66
CA VAL A 25 0.05 0.64 1.08
C VAL A 25 -0.66 1.71 1.92
N PHE A 26 -1.97 1.85 1.73
CA PHE A 26 -2.83 2.75 2.50
C PHE A 26 -4.06 1.99 3.03
N HIS A 27 -4.52 2.33 4.24
CA HIS A 27 -5.73 1.74 4.83
C HIS A 27 -6.36 2.68 5.87
N GLY A 28 -7.68 2.62 6.03
CA GLY A 28 -8.38 3.22 7.17
C GLY A 28 -8.37 2.31 8.40
N ALA A 29 -8.03 2.83 9.58
CA ALA A 29 -8.01 2.02 10.80
C ALA A 29 -9.41 1.58 11.26
N LYS A 30 -10.46 2.25 10.78
CA LYS A 30 -11.86 1.99 11.13
C LYS A 30 -12.64 1.38 9.96
N ASP A 31 -11.96 0.76 9.00
CA ASP A 31 -12.61 0.12 7.84
C ASP A 31 -13.49 -1.06 8.31
N PRO A 32 -14.83 -0.98 8.17
CA PRO A 32 -15.73 -2.05 8.58
C PRO A 32 -15.95 -3.10 7.49
N VAL A 33 -15.46 -2.88 6.27
CA VAL A 33 -15.68 -3.72 5.09
C VAL A 33 -14.47 -4.62 4.83
N VAL A 34 -13.28 -4.04 4.84
CA VAL A 34 -12.01 -4.77 4.73
C VAL A 34 -11.22 -4.54 6.02
N PRO A 35 -11.04 -5.57 6.87
CA PRO A 35 -10.26 -5.41 8.09
C PRO A 35 -8.82 -5.01 7.77
N ILE A 36 -8.28 -4.04 8.52
CA ILE A 36 -6.92 -3.50 8.33
C ILE A 36 -5.84 -4.58 8.35
N GLU A 37 -6.07 -5.67 9.08
CA GLU A 37 -5.19 -6.84 9.18
C GLU A 37 -4.86 -7.41 7.80
N LYS A 38 -5.76 -7.28 6.81
CA LYS A 38 -5.49 -7.71 5.42
C LYS A 38 -4.33 -6.96 4.79
N SER A 39 -4.21 -5.66 5.07
CA SER A 39 -3.05 -4.88 4.63
C SER A 39 -1.84 -5.10 5.52
N GLU A 40 -2.01 -5.25 6.83
CA GLU A 40 -0.89 -5.55 7.74
C GLU A 40 -0.19 -6.87 7.41
N GLU A 41 -0.97 -7.93 7.14
CA GLU A 41 -0.46 -9.24 6.70
C GLU A 41 0.37 -9.11 5.42
N MET A 42 -0.14 -8.36 4.43
CA MET A 42 0.56 -8.11 3.17
C MET A 42 1.83 -7.29 3.37
N VAL A 43 1.77 -6.21 4.16
CA VAL A 43 2.95 -5.37 4.47
C VAL A 43 4.01 -6.18 5.20
N LYS A 44 3.62 -7.03 6.15
CA LYS A 44 4.54 -7.92 6.87
C LYS A 44 5.22 -8.91 5.93
N ALA A 45 4.52 -9.45 4.95
CA ALA A 45 5.11 -10.34 3.95
C ALA A 45 6.01 -9.59 2.96
N LEU A 46 5.57 -8.43 2.48
CA LEU A 46 6.34 -7.58 1.55
C LEU A 46 7.65 -7.11 2.17
N LYS A 47 7.65 -6.65 3.42
CA LYS A 47 8.86 -6.20 4.13
C LYS A 47 9.94 -7.29 4.27
N LYS A 48 9.62 -8.57 4.08
CA LYS A 48 10.61 -9.66 4.08
C LYS A 48 11.36 -9.80 2.76
N VAL A 49 10.80 -9.30 1.66
CA VAL A 49 11.28 -9.55 0.29
C VAL A 49 11.49 -8.26 -0.52
N ASN A 50 11.05 -7.12 0.00
CA ASN A 50 11.07 -5.83 -0.67
C ASN A 50 11.47 -4.74 0.33
N GLU A 51 12.54 -4.03 0.02
CA GLU A 51 13.10 -2.97 0.85
C GLU A 51 12.36 -1.63 0.71
N ASN A 52 11.54 -1.49 -0.34
CA ASN A 52 10.86 -0.26 -0.69
C ASN A 52 9.33 -0.39 -0.50
N VAL A 53 8.96 -0.64 0.75
CA VAL A 53 7.57 -0.80 1.20
C VAL A 53 7.24 0.27 2.22
N LYS A 54 6.25 1.11 1.91
CA LYS A 54 5.65 2.08 2.83
C LYS A 54 4.25 1.63 3.23
N PHE A 55 3.84 2.00 4.44
CA PHE A 55 2.49 1.74 4.93
C PHE A 55 1.98 2.96 5.69
N THR A 56 0.85 3.50 5.25
CA THR A 56 0.16 4.61 5.89
C THR A 56 -1.21 4.14 6.36
N VAL A 57 -1.51 4.41 7.62
CA VAL A 57 -2.79 4.10 8.23
C VAL A 57 -3.46 5.40 8.62
N TYR A 58 -4.67 5.61 8.13
CA TYR A 58 -5.48 6.76 8.49
C TYR A 58 -6.32 6.41 9.72
N PRO A 59 -6.05 7.00 10.89
CA PRO A 59 -6.62 6.53 12.16
C PRO A 59 -8.15 6.69 12.22
N GLU A 60 -8.69 7.67 11.51
CA GLU A 60 -10.11 8.01 11.54
C GLU A 60 -10.86 7.57 10.28
N ALA A 61 -10.16 7.21 9.20
CA ALA A 61 -10.81 6.80 7.96
C ALA A 61 -11.46 5.41 8.12
N THR A 62 -12.61 5.28 7.47
CA THR A 62 -13.32 4.00 7.32
C THR A 62 -12.91 3.36 5.99
N HIS A 63 -13.84 2.73 5.26
CA HIS A 63 -13.55 2.08 4.00
C HIS A 63 -13.02 3.05 2.93
N ASP A 64 -13.57 4.26 2.89
CA ASP A 64 -13.10 5.35 2.03
C ASP A 64 -11.80 5.97 2.57
N SER A 65 -10.72 5.22 2.46
CA SER A 65 -9.36 5.72 2.71
C SER A 65 -8.68 6.23 1.42
N TRP A 66 -9.31 6.02 0.26
CA TRP A 66 -8.78 6.47 -1.02
C TRP A 66 -8.96 7.96 -1.26
N THR A 67 -10.00 8.61 -0.72
CA THR A 67 -10.16 10.06 -0.85
C THR A 67 -8.97 10.80 -0.24
N GLU A 68 -8.64 10.51 1.03
CA GLU A 68 -7.46 11.11 1.70
C GLU A 68 -6.13 10.71 1.02
N THR A 69 -6.05 9.49 0.46
CA THR A 69 -4.87 9.03 -0.28
C THR A 69 -4.67 9.80 -1.58
N TYR A 70 -5.72 10.03 -2.36
CA TYR A 70 -5.65 10.73 -3.64
C TYR A 70 -5.54 12.25 -3.47
N ASP A 71 -6.00 12.81 -2.36
CA ASP A 71 -5.77 14.21 -1.98
C ASP A 71 -4.34 14.47 -1.48
N ASN A 72 -3.54 13.42 -1.25
CA ASN A 72 -2.15 13.55 -0.82
C ASN A 72 -1.20 13.82 -2.01
N PRO A 73 -0.65 15.04 -2.18
CA PRO A 73 0.28 15.34 -3.27
C PRO A 73 1.57 14.52 -3.22
N GLU A 74 1.98 14.03 -2.05
CA GLU A 74 3.18 13.21 -1.88
C GLU A 74 3.05 11.84 -2.56
N LEU A 75 1.83 11.33 -2.74
CA LEU A 75 1.60 10.09 -3.49
C LEU A 75 2.10 10.23 -4.93
N TYR A 76 1.70 11.31 -5.59
CA TYR A 76 2.08 11.56 -6.99
C TYR A 76 3.57 11.87 -7.12
N LYS A 77 4.12 12.69 -6.22
CA LYS A 77 5.58 12.95 -6.18
C LYS A 77 6.36 11.64 -6.01
N TRP A 78 5.88 10.76 -5.13
CA TRP A 78 6.50 9.47 -4.91
C TRP A 78 6.41 8.56 -6.14
N PHE A 79 5.27 8.49 -6.83
CA PHE A 79 5.16 7.75 -8.09
C PHE A 79 6.11 8.24 -9.17
N LEU A 80 6.23 9.56 -9.33
CA LEU A 80 7.08 10.18 -10.36
C LEU A 80 8.58 9.91 -10.16
N ASN A 81 8.99 9.51 -8.95
CA ASN A 81 10.36 9.08 -8.67
C ASN A 81 10.70 7.68 -9.22
N TYR A 82 9.72 6.89 -9.68
CA TYR A 82 9.96 5.52 -10.15
C TYR A 82 9.59 5.32 -11.63
N ARG A 83 10.58 5.01 -12.45
CA ARG A 83 10.40 4.64 -13.86
C ARG A 83 10.62 3.14 -14.06
N LYS A 84 9.89 2.50 -14.98
CA LYS A 84 10.34 1.17 -15.44
C LYS A 84 11.51 1.42 -16.40
N PRO A 85 12.61 0.65 -16.30
CA PRO A 85 13.55 0.57 -17.40
C PRO A 85 12.77 0.20 -18.67
N GLN A 86 13.08 0.88 -19.76
CA GLN A 86 12.44 0.67 -21.05
C GLN A 86 12.93 -0.63 -21.69
#